data_AF-A0A7X8LUF8-F1
#
_entry.id   AF-A0A7X8LUF8-F1
#
_cell.length_a   1.000
_cell.length_b   1.000
_cell.length_c   1.000
_cell.angle_alpha   90.00
_cell.angle_beta   90.00
_cell.angle_gamma   90.00
#
_symmetry.space_group_name_H-M   'P 1'
#
loop_
_entity.id
_entity.type
_entity.pdbx_description
1 polymer ?
#
loop_
_entity_poly.entity_id
_entity_poly.type
_entity_poly.pdbx_seq_one_letter_code
_entity_poly.pdbx_strand_id
1 'polypeptide(L)' 'IASDASALYAKNLLKFVEELYDREKKELAVKTENEVVAGTLVTRGGAVVHPKLSGK' A
#
# COMPACT_ATOMS: atom_id res chain seq x y z
N ILE A 1 -17.74 -18.05 -7.28
CA ILE A 1 -17.25 -17.94 -5.89
C ILE A 1 -15.78 -17.56 -5.81
N ALA A 2 -14.81 -18.43 -6.16
CA ALA A 2 -13.39 -18.05 -6.13
C ALA A 2 -12.99 -17.03 -7.22
N SER A 3 -13.58 -17.13 -8.42
CA SER A 3 -13.35 -16.18 -9.52
C SER A 3 -13.77 -14.75 -9.16
N ASP A 4 -14.91 -14.59 -8.49
CA ASP A 4 -15.45 -13.28 -8.09
C ASP A 4 -14.60 -12.62 -7.00
N ALA A 5 -14.18 -13.41 -6.00
CA ALA A 5 -13.29 -12.93 -4.94
C ALA A 5 -11.93 -12.48 -5.49
N SER A 6 -11.33 -13.27 -6.38
CA SER A 6 -10.07 -12.91 -7.06
C SER A 6 -10.22 -11.62 -7.87
N ALA A 7 -11.32 -11.47 -8.62
CA ALA A 7 -11.57 -10.27 -9.41
C ALA A 7 -11.76 -9.02 -8.55
N LEU A 8 -12.49 -9.12 -7.44
CA LEU A 8 -12.68 -8.01 -6.50
C LEU A 8 -11.38 -7.63 -5.78
N TYR A 9 -10.60 -8.63 -5.37
CA TYR A 9 -9.31 -8.39 -4.73
C TYR A 9 -8.31 -7.72 -5.69
N ALA A 10 -8.23 -8.19 -6.94
CA ALA A 10 -7.40 -7.57 -7.97
C ALA A 10 -7.80 -6.10 -8.24
N LYS A 11 -9.11 -5.79 -8.27
CA LYS A 11 -9.59 -4.41 -8.38
C LYS A 11 -9.16 -3.54 -7.20
N ASN A 12 -9.22 -4.08 -5.98
CA ASN A 12 -8.79 -3.35 -4.78
C ASN A 12 -7.28 -3.07 -4.80
N LEU A 13 -6.47 -4.05 -5.20
CA LEU A 13 -5.02 -3.88 -5.33
C LEU A 13 -4.66 -2.86 -6.42
N LEU A 14 -5.32 -2.92 -7.58
CA LEU A 14 -5.06 -1.99 -8.67
C LEU A 14 -5.29 -0.54 -8.23
N LYS A 15 -6.44 -0.27 -7.59
CA LYS A 15 -6.74 1.07 -7.06
C LYS A 15 -5.70 1.55 -6.05
N PHE A 16 -5.23 0.65 -5.19
CA PHE A 16 -4.19 0.98 -4.20
C PHE A 16 -2.84 1.28 -4.87
N VAL A 17 -2.45 0.51 -5.89
CA VAL A 17 -1.21 0.75 -6.65
C VAL A 17 -1.29 2.04 -7.46
N GLU A 18 -2.44 2.39 -8.02
CA GLU A 18 -2.64 3.66 -8.72
C GLU A 18 -2.39 4.88 -7.83
N GLU A 19 -2.73 4.80 -6.55
CA GLU A 19 -2.44 5.86 -5.56
C GLU A 19 -0.94 5.95 -5.20
N LEU A 20 -0.22 4.83 -5.30
CA LEU A 20 1.21 4.74 -5.01
C LEU A 20 2.11 5.07 -6.22
N TYR A 21 1.54 5.15 -7.42
CA TYR A 21 2.30 5.29 -8.66
C TYR A 21 2.20 6.71 -9.21
N ASP A 22 3.35 7.38 -9.32
CA ASP A 22 3.45 8.66 -10.01
C ASP A 22 3.53 8.42 -11.52
N ARG A 23 2.45 8.76 -12.23
CA ARG A 23 2.35 8.55 -13.69
C ARG A 23 3.27 9.46 -14.49
N GLU A 24 3.62 10.63 -13.97
CA GLU A 24 4.49 11.58 -14.66
C GLU A 24 5.95 11.13 -14.56
N LYS A 25 6.39 10.75 -13.35
CA LYS A 25 7.76 10.26 -13.09
C LYS A 25 7.95 8.80 -13.49
N LYS A 26 6.86 8.05 -13.69
CA LYS A 26 6.85 6.61 -13.95
C LYS A 26 7.52 5.81 -12.85
N GLU A 27 7.29 6.21 -11.60
CA GLU A 27 7.93 5.64 -10.42
C GLU A 27 6.91 5.38 -9.31
N LEU A 28 7.23 4.46 -8.41
CA LEU A 28 6.46 4.24 -7.20
C LEU A 28 6.78 5.34 -6.19
N ALA A 29 5.90 6.33 -6.09
CA ALA A 29 5.98 7.42 -5.14
C ALA A 29 5.18 7.08 -3.87
N VAL A 30 5.81 6.32 -2.96
CA VAL A 30 5.18 5.97 -1.68
C VAL A 30 5.20 7.17 -0.73
N LYS A 31 4.15 8.00 -0.81
CA LYS A 31 3.88 9.17 0.04
C LYS A 31 3.45 8.71 1.41
N THR A 32 4.37 8.73 2.37
CA THR A 32 4.12 8.26 3.75
C THR A 32 3.17 9.14 4.53
N GLU A 33 2.90 10.35 4.04
CA GLU A 33 1.91 11.27 4.61
C GLU A 33 0.46 10.88 4.28
N ASN A 34 0.24 10.04 3.26
CA ASN A 34 -1.11 9.59 2.91
C ASN A 34 -1.62 8.59 3.96
N GLU A 35 -2.78 8.85 4.56
CA GLU A 35 -3.38 8.03 5.61
C GLU A 35 -3.55 6.56 5.21
N VAL A 36 -3.88 6.28 3.95
CA VAL A 36 -4.02 4.92 3.42
C VAL A 36 -2.67 4.21 3.39
N VAL A 37 -1.61 4.93 3.04
CA VAL A 37 -0.24 4.40 3.01
C VAL A 37 0.30 4.20 4.42
N ALA A 38 0.13 5.18 5.31
CA ALA A 38 0.55 5.08 6.70
C ALA A 38 -0.17 3.96 7.47
N GLY A 39 -1.46 3.74 7.18
CA GLY A 39 -2.26 2.69 7.79
C GLY A 39 -1.87 1.28 7.34
N THR A 40 -1.36 1.12 6.12
CA THR A 40 -1.04 -0.19 5.51
C THR A 40 0.46 -0.52 5.54
N LEU A 41 1.33 0.47 5.65
CA LEU A 41 2.79 0.29 5.64
C LEU A 41 3.30 -0.26 6.98
N VAL A 42 3.79 -1.50 6.96
CA VAL A 42 4.31 -2.19 8.15
C VAL A 42 5.81 -2.03 8.34
N THR A 43 6.58 -2.14 7.25
CA THR A 43 8.04 -2.05 7.24
C THR A 43 8.53 -1.25 6.05
N ARG A 44 9.64 -0.51 6.22
CA ARG A 44 10.32 0.20 5.14
C ARG A 44 11.79 0.36 5.48
N GLY A 45 12.68 0.14 4.52
CA GLY A 45 14.12 0.36 4.71
C GLY A 45 14.75 -0.50 5.81
N GLY A 46 14.23 -1.71 6.06
CA GLY A 46 14.73 -2.60 7.10
C GLY A 46 14.22 -2.32 8.52
N ALA A 47 13.37 -1.31 8.71
CA ALA A 47 12.77 -0.99 10.00
C ALA A 47 11.25 -1.22 10.00
N VAL A 48 10.70 -1.55 11.17
CA VAL A 48 9.26 -1.54 11.42
C VAL A 48 8.82 -0.09 11.60
N VAL A 49 7.87 0.36 10.79
CA VAL A 49 7.40 1.76 10.79
C VAL A 49 5.97 1.89 11.31
N HIS A 50 5.22 0.79 11.39
CA HIS A 50 3.86 0.84 11.88
C HIS A 50 3.81 0.95 13.42
N PRO A 51 3.14 1.98 13.98
CA PRO A 51 3.14 2.24 15.42
C PRO A 51 2.63 1.09 16.29
N LYS A 52 1.78 0.21 15.73
CA LYS A 52 1.23 -0.94 16.44
C LYS A 52 2.13 -2.18 16.42
N LEU A 53 3.17 -2.19 15.59
CA LEU A 53 4.09 -3.32 15.41
C LEU A 53 5.50 -3.02 15.92
N SER A 54 5.81 -1.76 16.21
CA SER A 54 7.01 -1.39 16.96
C SER A 54 6.84 -1.87 18.41
N GLY A 55 7.35 -3.07 18.70
CA GLY A 55 7.23 -3.71 20.00
C GLY A 55 7.63 -2.78 21.15
N LYS A 56 6.64 -2.47 21.99
CA LYS A 56 6.80 -2.30 23.43
C LYS A 56 6.13 -3.48 24.10
#